data_AF-A0A8H6S3Q3-F1
#
_entry.id   AF-A0A8H6S3Q3-F1
#
_cell.length_a   1.000
_cell.length_b   1.000
_cell.length_c   1.000
_cell.angle_alpha   90.00
_cell.angle_beta   90.00
_cell.angle_gamma   90.00
#
_symmetry.space_group_name_H-M   'P 1'
#
loop_
_entity.id
_entity.type
_entity.pdbx_description
1 polymer ?
#
loop_
_entity_poly.entity_id
_entity_poly.type
_entity_poly.pdbx_seq_one_letter_code
_entity_poly.pdbx_strand_id
1 'polypeptide(L)'
;MTRTARSASLRSVLKDRSENKTGVSGALRKNGGGAHNWGSLENERDLEFAGMDDGHAELEEFHREVSEDSASSLGDDDSLSSSDEVAPKKPHSLPHGH
;
A
#
# COMPACT_ATOMS: atom_id res chain seq x y z
N MET A 1 -0.87 -14.60 36.73
CA MET A 1 -1.73 -13.66 35.97
C MET A 1 -3.14 -14.21 35.86
N THR A 2 -4.14 -13.52 36.40
CA THR A 2 -5.57 -13.84 36.22
C THR A 2 -6.15 -13.03 35.05
N ARG A 3 -6.22 -13.73 33.92
CA ARG A 3 -6.56 -13.35 32.53
C ARG A 3 -7.97 -12.90 32.11
N THR A 4 -9.06 -13.06 32.89
CA THR A 4 -10.34 -13.29 32.16
C THR A 4 -11.67 -12.91 32.85
N ALA A 5 -11.76 -12.91 34.18
CA ALA A 5 -13.07 -12.75 34.83
C ALA A 5 -13.67 -11.34 34.67
N ARG A 6 -12.82 -10.31 34.59
CA ARG A 6 -13.26 -8.91 34.37
C ARG A 6 -13.46 -8.57 32.90
N SER A 7 -12.97 -9.38 31.97
CA SER A 7 -13.10 -9.12 30.52
C SER A 7 -14.41 -9.69 29.97
N ALA A 8 -14.90 -10.78 30.56
CA ALA A 8 -16.12 -11.48 30.15
C ALA A 8 -17.41 -10.93 30.78
N SER A 9 -17.33 -9.90 31.64
CA SER A 9 -18.53 -9.32 32.25
C SER A 9 -19.30 -8.48 31.22
N LEU A 10 -20.62 -8.59 31.16
CA LEU A 10 -21.42 -7.74 30.26
C LEU A 10 -21.18 -6.25 30.51
N ARG A 11 -20.95 -5.86 31.77
CA ARG A 11 -20.61 -4.48 32.13
C ARG A 11 -19.24 -4.04 31.63
N SER A 12 -18.26 -4.93 31.57
CA SER A 12 -16.95 -4.59 31.01
C SER A 12 -17.04 -4.43 29.50
N VAL A 13 -17.73 -5.35 28.82
CA VAL A 13 -17.95 -5.28 27.37
C VAL A 13 -18.65 -3.98 26.97
N LEU A 14 -19.72 -3.59 27.68
CA LEU A 14 -20.42 -2.33 27.41
C LEU A 14 -19.56 -1.09 27.66
N LYS A 15 -18.64 -1.14 28.63
CA LYS A 15 -17.74 -0.04 28.98
C LYS A 15 -16.57 0.09 28.00
N ASP A 16 -16.16 -1.03 27.41
CA ASP A 16 -15.03 -1.14 26.49
C ASP A 16 -15.39 -0.75 25.05
N ARG A 17 -16.69 -0.63 24.76
CA ARG A 17 -17.14 0.00 23.52
C ARG A 17 -16.63 1.44 23.52
N SER A 18 -15.89 1.82 22.48
CA SER A 18 -15.40 3.17 22.21
C SER A 18 -16.52 4.14 21.81
N GLU A 19 -17.65 4.05 22.51
CA GLU A 19 -18.79 4.94 22.31
C GLU A 19 -18.42 6.35 22.78
N ASN A 20 -18.70 7.32 21.92
CA ASN A 20 -18.47 8.72 22.21
C ASN A 20 -19.34 9.14 23.42
N LYS A 21 -18.71 9.69 24.46
CA LYS A 21 -19.44 10.21 25.64
C LYS A 21 -19.97 11.62 25.42
N THR A 22 -19.61 12.24 24.31
CA THR A 22 -19.85 13.65 23.99
C THR A 22 -21.09 13.87 23.13
N GLY A 23 -21.79 12.80 22.70
CA GLY A 23 -23.04 12.89 21.93
C GLY A 23 -22.87 13.39 20.48
N VAL A 24 -21.66 13.75 20.08
CA VAL A 24 -21.30 14.03 18.70
C VAL A 24 -20.93 12.71 18.05
N SER A 25 -21.62 12.34 16.97
CA SER A 25 -21.28 11.16 16.19
C SER A 25 -19.77 11.17 15.91
N GLY A 26 -19.07 10.09 16.25
CA GLY A 26 -17.65 9.91 15.94
C GLY A 26 -17.34 9.76 14.45
N ALA A 27 -18.29 10.13 13.57
CA ALA A 27 -18.07 10.26 12.15
C ALA A 27 -16.84 11.16 11.90
N LEU A 28 -16.07 10.86 10.84
CA LEU A 28 -14.81 11.53 10.53
C LEU A 28 -14.95 13.05 10.66
N ARG A 29 -14.41 13.60 11.75
CA ARG A 29 -14.49 15.03 12.01
C ARG A 29 -13.63 15.73 10.97
N LYS A 30 -14.24 16.64 10.21
CA LYS A 30 -13.60 17.32 9.06
C LYS A 30 -13.10 16.34 7.98
N ASN A 31 -13.80 15.22 7.77
CA ASN A 31 -13.45 14.23 6.74
C ASN A 31 -12.05 13.61 6.87
N GLY A 32 -11.46 13.63 8.07
CA GLY A 32 -10.09 13.16 8.29
C GLY A 32 -9.01 14.22 8.05
N GLY A 33 -9.40 15.44 7.67
CA GLY A 33 -8.47 16.56 7.52
C GLY A 33 -7.96 17.11 8.85
N GLY A 34 -6.69 17.55 8.89
CA GLY A 34 -6.06 18.25 10.01
C GLY A 34 -4.83 17.55 10.58
N ALA A 35 -4.01 18.29 11.33
CA ALA A 35 -2.66 17.88 11.75
C ALA A 35 -2.59 16.62 12.63
N HIS A 36 -3.69 16.22 13.28
CA HIS A 36 -3.74 15.06 14.17
C HIS A 36 -4.69 13.96 13.66
N ASN A 37 -5.21 14.12 12.45
CA ASN A 37 -6.01 13.11 11.77
C ASN A 37 -5.14 12.38 10.74
N TRP A 38 -5.65 11.27 10.20
CA TRP A 38 -4.89 10.37 9.34
C TRP A 38 -4.84 10.81 7.87
N GLY A 39 -5.42 11.95 7.54
CA GLY A 39 -5.53 12.45 6.17
C GLY A 39 -6.98 12.62 5.75
N SER A 40 -7.20 13.55 4.81
CA SER A 40 -8.51 13.81 4.22
C SER A 40 -8.71 12.93 2.99
N LEU A 41 -9.91 12.35 2.85
CA LEU A 41 -10.28 11.55 1.68
C LEU A 41 -10.14 12.33 0.35
N GLU A 42 -10.31 13.65 0.40
CA GLU A 42 -10.24 14.50 -0.79
C GLU A 42 -8.82 14.56 -1.39
N ASN A 43 -7.79 14.37 -0.57
CA ASN A 43 -6.39 14.44 -0.98
C ASN A 43 -5.83 13.08 -1.40
N GLU A 44 -6.55 11.98 -1.18
CA GLU A 44 -6.04 10.62 -1.41
C GLU A 44 -5.58 10.41 -2.85
N ARG A 45 -6.33 10.90 -3.84
CA ARG A 45 -5.99 10.77 -5.25
C ARG A 45 -4.66 11.43 -5.60
N ASP A 46 -4.45 12.65 -5.12
CA ASP A 46 -3.26 13.44 -5.45
C ASP A 46 -2.03 12.84 -4.76
N LEU A 47 -2.19 12.37 -3.51
CA LEU A 47 -1.14 11.70 -2.75
C LEU A 47 -0.75 10.36 -3.38
N GLU A 48 -1.72 9.59 -3.91
CA GLU A 48 -1.44 8.35 -4.63
C GLU A 48 -0.61 8.62 -5.89
N PHE A 49 -0.98 9.64 -6.67
CA PHE A 49 -0.26 10.01 -7.88
C PHE A 49 1.18 10.48 -7.57
N ALA A 50 1.34 11.34 -6.56
CA ALA A 50 2.65 11.81 -6.13
C ALA A 50 3.53 10.64 -5.66
N GLY A 51 2.98 9.73 -4.85
CA GLY A 51 3.73 8.55 -4.39
C GLY A 51 4.11 7.58 -5.51
N MET A 52 3.31 7.49 -6.58
CA MET A 52 3.70 6.71 -7.77
C MET A 52 4.87 7.35 -8.53
N ASP A 53 4.86 8.67 -8.67
CA ASP A 53 5.93 9.42 -9.34
C ASP A 53 7.25 9.32 -8.55
N ASP A 54 7.18 9.59 -7.25
CA ASP A 54 8.33 9.46 -6.34
C ASP A 54 8.87 8.02 -6.34
N GLY A 55 7.99 7.03 -6.23
CA GLY A 55 8.39 5.61 -6.22
C GLY A 55 9.01 5.16 -7.54
N HIS A 56 8.61 5.73 -8.67
CA HIS A 56 9.23 5.45 -9.97
C HIS A 56 10.65 6.03 -10.05
N ALA A 57 10.81 7.28 -9.61
CA ALA A 57 12.12 7.92 -9.55
C ALA A 57 13.09 7.16 -8.62
N GLU A 58 12.63 6.77 -7.42
CA GLU A 58 13.44 5.97 -6.48
C GLU A 58 13.84 4.60 -7.07
N LEU A 59 12.93 3.95 -7.81
CA LEU A 59 13.22 2.66 -8.46
C LEU A 59 14.29 2.81 -9.56
N GLU A 60 14.20 3.85 -10.40
CA GLU A 60 15.19 4.12 -11.44
C GLU A 60 16.57 4.43 -10.85
N GLU A 61 16.62 5.21 -9.77
CA GLU A 61 17.84 5.49 -9.03
C GLU A 61 18.45 4.21 -8.45
N PHE A 62 17.64 3.37 -7.80
CA PHE A 62 18.08 2.07 -7.29
C PHE A 62 18.64 1.17 -8.39
N HIS A 63 17.98 1.09 -9.55
CA HIS A 63 18.48 0.33 -10.69
C HIS A 63 19.83 0.86 -11.20
N ARG A 64 20.01 2.17 -11.20
CA ARG A 64 21.28 2.79 -11.61
C ARG A 64 22.40 2.45 -10.63
N GLU A 65 22.17 2.59 -9.33
CA GLU A 65 23.14 2.28 -8.28
C GLU A 65 23.57 0.79 -8.35
N VAL A 66 22.61 -0.13 -8.49
CA VAL A 66 22.88 -1.57 -8.65
C VAL A 66 23.67 -1.86 -9.93
N SER A 67 23.37 -1.18 -11.03
CA SER A 67 24.07 -1.37 -12.31
C SER A 67 25.52 -0.86 -12.24
N GLU A 68 25.76 0.25 -11.55
CA GLU A 68 27.08 0.84 -11.36
C GLU A 68 27.97 -0.02 -10.45
N ASP A 69 27.41 -0.58 -9.37
CA ASP A 69 28.11 -1.52 -8.50
C ASP A 69 28.42 -2.85 -9.23
N SER A 70 27.48 -3.35 -10.04
CA SER A 70 27.70 -4.57 -10.82
C SER A 70 28.74 -4.39 -11.95
N ALA A 71 28.76 -3.22 -12.59
CA ALA A 71 29.78 -2.86 -13.58
C ALA A 71 31.18 -2.71 -12.97
N SER A 72 31.29 -2.30 -11.71
CA SER A 72 32.58 -2.26 -10.99
C SER A 72 33.11 -3.65 -10.60
N SER A 73 32.24 -4.67 -10.58
CA SER A 73 32.56 -6.05 -10.18
C SER A 73 32.88 -6.99 -11.35
N LEU A 74 32.63 -6.60 -12.60
CA LEU A 74 32.78 -7.47 -13.77
C LEU A 74 33.95 -7.03 -14.64
N GLY A 75 35.12 -7.62 -14.36
CA GLY A 75 36.19 -7.73 -15.34
C GLY A 75 35.79 -8.66 -16.47
N ASP A 76 36.06 -8.20 -17.69
CA ASP A 76 36.08 -8.84 -19.01
C ASP A 76 35.62 -10.32 -19.13
N ASP A 77 34.42 -10.52 -19.69
CA ASP A 77 33.97 -11.78 -20.29
C ASP A 77 32.87 -11.46 -21.32
N ASP A 78 33.31 -11.41 -22.58
CA ASP A 78 32.54 -11.21 -23.81
C ASP A 78 31.72 -12.46 -24.13
N SER A 79 30.38 -12.34 -24.19
CA SER A 79 29.56 -13.13 -25.11
C SER A 79 28.11 -12.66 -25.21
N LEU A 80 27.82 -12.05 -26.35
CA LEU A 80 26.49 -11.78 -26.89
C LEU A 80 25.73 -13.09 -27.17
N SER A 81 24.47 -13.21 -26.74
CA SER A 81 23.49 -13.97 -27.52
C SER A 81 22.06 -13.49 -27.27
N SER A 82 21.60 -12.69 -28.22
CA SER A 82 20.22 -12.32 -28.49
C SER A 82 19.35 -13.56 -28.75
N SER A 83 18.20 -13.65 -28.10
CA SER A 83 17.02 -14.36 -28.64
C SER A 83 15.74 -13.77 -28.07
N ASP A 84 15.25 -12.80 -28.83
CA ASP A 84 13.89 -12.30 -28.88
C ASP A 84 12.92 -13.47 -29.20
N GLU A 85 11.83 -13.61 -28.42
CA GLU A 85 10.52 -14.15 -28.87
C GLU A 85 9.55 -14.20 -27.66
N VAL A 86 8.81 -13.11 -27.43
CA VAL A 86 7.61 -13.13 -26.57
C VAL A 86 6.38 -13.17 -27.48
N ALA A 87 5.82 -14.37 -27.62
CA ALA A 87 4.56 -14.60 -28.32
C ALA A 87 3.40 -13.82 -27.68
N PRO A 88 2.54 -13.14 -28.47
CA PRO A 88 1.38 -12.43 -27.93
C PRO A 88 0.29 -13.43 -27.48
N LYS A 89 -0.02 -13.42 -26.19
CA LYS A 89 -1.19 -14.14 -25.64
C LYS A 89 -2.48 -13.47 -26.15
N LYS A 90 -3.21 -14.15 -27.04
CA LYS A 90 -4.58 -13.78 -27.42
C LYS A 90 -5.50 -13.75 -26.20
N PRO A 91 -6.30 -12.69 -25.98
CA PRO A 91 -7.45 -12.75 -25.10
C PRO A 91 -8.71 -13.07 -25.91
N HIS A 92 -9.44 -14.16 -25.60
CA HIS A 92 -10.85 -14.23 -26.02
C HIS A 92 -11.75 -15.16 -25.18
N SER A 93 -12.75 -14.49 -24.57
CA SER A 93 -14.10 -14.89 -24.13
C SER A 93 -14.33 -16.06 -23.16
N LEU A 94 -14.88 -15.70 -21.99
CA LEU A 94 -15.80 -16.55 -21.22
C LEU A 94 -17.24 -16.38 -21.74
N PRO A 95 -18.09 -17.43 -21.71
CA PRO A 95 -19.43 -17.41 -22.28
C PRO A 95 -20.45 -16.68 -21.41
N HIS A 96 -21.35 -15.94 -22.05
CA HIS A 96 -22.55 -15.38 -21.44
C HIS A 96 -23.52 -16.51 -21.07
N GLY A 97 -23.90 -16.61 -19.79
CA GLY A 97 -25.01 -17.45 -19.34
C GLY A 97 -26.35 -16.78 -19.64
N HIS A 98 -27.30 -17.56 -20.15
CA HIS A 98 -28.74 -17.25 -20.16
C HIS A 98 -29.40 -17.74 -18.87
#